data_AF-A0A538I8T6-F1
#
_entry.id   AF-A0A538I8T6-F1
#
_cell.length_a   1.000
_cell.length_b   1.000
_cell.length_c   1.000
_cell.angle_alpha   90.00
_cell.angle_beta   90.00
_cell.angle_gamma   90.00
#
_symmetry.space_group_name_H-M   'P 1'
#
loop_
_entity.id
_entity.type
_entity.pdbx_description
1 polymer ?
#
loop_
_entity_poly.entity_id
_entity_poly.type
_entity_poly.pdbx_seq_one_letter_code
_entity_poly.pdbx_strand_id
1 'polypeptide(L)' 'MGLPSDFEAAYELIRNGRSRVHIDSVYPLREAQAAHERLESGSQFGKVVLSISKSP' A
#
# COMPACT_ATOMS: atom_id res chain seq x y z
N MET A 1 15.01 -6.53 -6.21
CA MET A 1 14.43 -7.87 -6.04
C MET A 1 13.07 -7.91 -6.74
N GLY A 2 12.71 -9.04 -7.34
CA GLY A 2 11.48 -9.26 -8.12
C GLY A 2 11.66 -9.01 -9.63
N LEU A 3 11.36 -10.02 -10.45
CA LEU A 3 11.19 -9.88 -11.91
C LEU A 3 9.80 -9.30 -12.22
N PRO A 4 9.58 -8.67 -13.38
CA PRO A 4 8.25 -8.24 -13.80
C PRO A 4 7.21 -9.37 -13.77
N SER A 5 7.62 -10.60 -14.08
CA SER A 5 6.78 -11.81 -14.00
C SER A 5 6.31 -12.14 -12.58
N ASP A 6 7.13 -11.84 -11.57
CA ASP A 6 6.78 -12.10 -10.17
C ASP A 6 5.66 -11.16 -9.72
N PHE A 7 5.70 -9.91 -10.18
CA PHE A 7 4.63 -8.95 -9.93
C PHE A 7 3.33 -9.38 -10.59
N GLU A 8 3.37 -9.78 -11.87
CA GLU A 8 2.19 -10.23 -12.61
C GLU A 8 1.51 -11.43 -11.91
N ALA A 9 2.31 -12.42 -11.50
CA ALA A 9 1.80 -13.58 -10.77
C ALA A 9 1.17 -13.19 -9.43
N ALA A 10 1.78 -12.28 -8.67
CA ALA A 10 1.23 -11.78 -7.41
C ALA A 10 -0.06 -10.97 -7.63
N TYR A 11 -0.11 -10.17 -8.69
CA TYR A 11 -1.27 -9.38 -9.07
C TYR A 11 -2.47 -10.27 -9.41
N GLU A 12 -2.26 -11.34 -10.18
CA GLU A 12 -3.31 -12.29 -10.52
C GLU A 12 -3.90 -13.02 -9.30
N LEU A 13 -3.08 -13.27 -8.26
CA LEU A 13 -3.61 -13.81 -7.00
C LEU A 13 -4.57 -12.82 -6.31
N ILE A 14 -4.24 -11.53 -6.32
CA ILE A 14 -5.08 -10.49 -5.73
C ILE A 14 -6.35 -10.30 -6.55
N ARG A 15 -6.21 -10.18 -7.87
CA ARG A 15 -7.31 -9.96 -8.82
C ARG A 15 -8.36 -11.07 -8.76
N ASN A 16 -7.92 -12.32 -8.63
CA ASN A 16 -8.81 -13.48 -8.53
C ASN A 16 -9.31 -13.75 -7.10
N GLY A 17 -9.07 -12.85 -6.15
CA GLY A 17 -9.54 -12.96 -4.77
C GLY A 17 -8.84 -14.04 -3.92
N ARG A 18 -7.74 -14.61 -4.43
CA ARG A 18 -6.96 -15.67 -3.76
C ARG A 18 -5.97 -15.10 -2.73
N SER A 19 -5.72 -13.80 -2.77
CA SER A 19 -4.89 -13.08 -1.81
C SER A 19 -5.49 -11.70 -1.53
N ARG A 20 -5.30 -11.19 -0.31
CA ARG A 20 -5.76 -9.86 0.10
C ARG A 20 -4.58 -9.00 0.51
N VAL A 21 -4.55 -7.77 -0.01
CA VAL A 21 -3.61 -6.75 0.49
C VAL A 21 -4.17 -6.18 1.79
N HIS A 22 -3.40 -6.33 2.87
CA HIS A 22 -3.71 -5.63 4.13
C HIS A 22 -3.23 -4.19 4.02
N ILE A 23 -4.18 -3.26 4.02
CA ILE A 23 -3.94 -1.82 4.13
C ILE A 23 -4.06 -1.47 5.62
N ASP A 24 -2.98 -0.94 6.18
CA ASP A 24 -2.95 -0.43 7.56
C ASP A 24 -3.67 0.92 7.61
N SER A 25 -3.25 1.83 6.73
CA SER A 25 -3.69 3.22 6.75
C SER A 25 -3.56 3.86 5.36
N VAL A 26 -4.43 4.83 5.09
CA VAL A 26 -4.44 5.62 3.86
C VAL A 26 -4.37 7.10 4.25
N TYR A 27 -3.39 7.82 3.71
CA TYR A 27 -3.22 9.25 3.91
C TYR A 27 -3.39 9.98 2.57
N PRO A 28 -3.99 11.18 2.52
CA PRO A 28 -3.90 12.01 1.32
C PRO A 28 -2.43 12.42 1.09
N LEU A 29 -2.04 12.64 -0.16
CA LEU A 29 -0.65 12.97 -0.50
C LEU A 29 -0.08 14.17 0.28
N ARG A 30 -0.92 15.16 0.61
CA ARG A 30 -0.54 16.33 1.43
C ARG A 30 -0.09 15.97 2.86
N GLU A 31 -0.42 14.78 3.35
CA GLU A 31 -0.07 14.25 4.67
C GLU A 31 1.08 13.22 4.59
N ALA A 32 1.90 13.27 3.53
CA ALA A 32 3.02 12.34 3.34
C ALA A 32 3.97 12.29 4.55
N GLN A 33 4.21 13.42 5.23
CA GLN A 33 5.01 13.43 6.46
C GLN A 33 4.46 12.48 7.52
N ALA A 34 3.17 12.58 7.85
CA ALA A 34 2.53 11.72 8.85
C ALA A 34 2.54 10.23 8.44
N ALA A 35 2.41 9.95 7.14
CA ALA A 35 2.55 8.60 6.60
C ALA A 35 3.98 8.04 6.81
N HIS A 36 5.01 8.87 6.64
CA HIS A 36 6.40 8.50 6.90
C HIS A 36 6.65 8.26 8.38
N GLU A 37 6.19 9.14 9.26
CA GLU A 37 6.29 8.96 10.72
C GLU A 37 5.63 7.64 11.17
N ARG A 38 4.45 7.31 10.62
CA ARG A 38 3.78 6.02 10.86
C ARG A 38 4.63 4.84 10.40
N LEU A 39 5.21 4.90 9.20
CA LEU A 39 6.06 3.85 8.65
C LEU A 39 7.35 3.65 9.47
N GLU A 40 7.99 4.75 9.86
CA GLU A 40 9.23 4.77 10.63
C GLU A 40 9.04 4.29 12.08
N SER A 41 7.83 4.47 12.64
CA SER A 41 7.48 3.93 13.95
C SER A 41 7.50 2.39 14.02
N GLY A 42 7.48 1.71 12.88
CA GLY A 42 7.42 0.24 12.79
C GLY A 42 6.11 -0.37 13.32
N SER A 43 5.14 0.46 13.70
CA SER A 43 3.90 0.01 14.35
C SER A 43 2.77 -0.31 13.35
N GLN A 44 3.04 -0.26 12.04
CA GLN A 44 2.11 -0.57 10.96
C GLN A 44 1.90 -2.07 10.79
N PHE A 45 0.65 -2.49 10.59
CA PHE A 45 0.32 -3.85 10.18
C PHE A 45 -0.27 -3.85 8.77
N GLY A 46 0.61 -3.95 7.77
CA GLY A 46 0.23 -3.91 6.36
C GLY A 46 0.86 -2.73 5.62
N LYS A 47 0.18 -2.27 4.56
CA LYS A 47 0.65 -1.19 3.69
C LYS A 47 0.12 0.17 4.18
N VAL A 48 1.02 1.16 4.24
CA VAL A 48 0.67 2.58 4.31
C VAL A 48 0.54 3.09 2.88
N VAL A 49 -0.59 3.69 2.52
CA VAL A 49 -0.90 4.13 1.15
C VAL A 49 -1.08 5.65 1.10
N LEU A 50 -0.49 6.29 0.10
CA LEU A 50 -0.76 7.69 -0.22
C LEU A 50 -1.82 7.78 -1.32
N SER A 51 -2.93 8.47 -1.04
CA SER A 51 -3.98 8.76 -2.00
C SER A 51 -3.65 10.03 -2.79
N ILE A 52 -3.67 9.90 -4.12
CA ILE A 52 -3.39 10.98 -5.07
C ILE A 52 -4.65 11.66 -5.61
N SER A 53 -5.85 11.16 -5.27
CA SER A 53 -7.09 11.84 -5.66
C SER A 53 -7.23 13.16 -4.89
N LYS A 54 -7.60 14.23 -5.61
CA LYS A 54 -8.16 15.42 -4.96
C LYS A 54 -9.35 14.96 -4.11
N SER A 55 -9.45 15.44 -2.88
CA SER A 55 -10.73 15.41 -2.15
C SER A 55 -11.83 15.96 -3.08
N PRO A 56 -13.07 15.46 -2.99
CA PRO A 56 -14.18 16.01 -3.78
C PRO A 56 -14.27 17.53 -3.67
#